data_AF-A0A1G2CYA2-F1
#
_entry.id   AF-A0A1G2CYA2-F1
#
_cell.length_a   1.000
_cell.length_b   1.000
_cell.length_c   1.000
_cell.angle_alpha   90.00
_cell.angle_beta   90.00
_cell.angle_gamma   90.00
#
_symmetry.space_group_name_H-M   'P 1'
#
loop_
_entity.id
_entity.type
_entity.pdbx_description
1 polymer ?
#
loop_
_entity_poly.entity_id
_entity_poly.type
_entity_poly.pdbx_seq_one_letter_code
_entity_poly.pdbx_strand_id
1 'polypeptide(L)'
;MKQNYEELFRRLSKVRAPLGLHQSVIARIDEARLRIMRIKFALFSAFGFASGVALFALVSSTSAKMLESGFIDYASLLFSDSGAVLSYWREFSVTLVESLPLLGLTLILLALLTMLQTFRLAAKNSGAFFTHQFI
;
A
#
# COMPACT_ATOMS: atom_id res chain seq x y z
N MET A 1 12.45 -9.95 46.71
CA MET A 1 11.15 -9.25 46.57
C MET A 1 10.11 -10.07 45.77
N LYS A 2 10.01 -11.41 45.94
CA LYS A 2 9.09 -12.25 45.15
C LYS A 2 7.92 -12.86 45.94
N GLN A 3 7.88 -12.73 47.26
CA GLN A 3 6.97 -13.51 48.12
C GLN A 3 5.64 -12.83 48.47
N ASN A 4 5.46 -11.54 48.17
CA ASN A 4 4.23 -10.81 48.56
C ASN A 4 3.05 -10.95 47.59
N TYR A 5 3.21 -11.60 46.43
CA TYR A 5 2.11 -11.72 45.47
C TYR A 5 1.13 -12.83 45.87
N GLU A 6 1.62 -13.94 46.41
CA GLU A 6 0.76 -15.07 46.78
C GLU A 6 -0.21 -14.72 47.92
N GLU A 7 0.21 -13.91 48.89
CA GLU A 7 -0.67 -13.43 49.96
C GLU A 7 -1.76 -12.47 49.45
N LEU A 8 -1.47 -11.65 48.44
CA LEU A 8 -2.45 -10.75 47.82
C LEU A 8 -3.55 -11.55 47.10
N PHE A 9 -3.18 -12.59 46.35
CA PHE A 9 -4.15 -13.47 45.70
C PHE A 9 -4.93 -14.35 46.68
N ARG A 10 -4.33 -14.71 47.82
CA ARG A 10 -5.01 -15.45 48.90
C ARG A 10 -6.09 -14.62 49.62
N ARG A 11 -5.88 -13.30 49.71
CA ARG A 11 -6.82 -12.33 50.34
C ARG A 11 -7.87 -11.79 49.40
N LEU A 12 -7.78 -12.08 48.09
CA LEU A 12 -8.87 -11.83 47.15
C LEU A 12 -10.03 -12.75 47.52
N SER A 13 -10.94 -12.24 48.34
CA SER A 13 -12.25 -12.85 48.55
C SER A 13 -12.83 -13.22 47.18
N LYS A 14 -13.31 -14.45 47.02
CA LYS A 14 -14.06 -14.90 45.84
C LYS A 14 -15.37 -14.12 45.75
N VAL A 15 -15.30 -12.84 45.38
CA VAL A 15 -16.45 -12.02 45.04
C VAL A 15 -16.97 -12.59 43.73
N ARG A 16 -18.20 -13.08 43.75
CA ARG A 16 -18.87 -13.57 42.55
C ARG A 16 -18.87 -12.43 41.54
N ALA A 17 -18.31 -12.66 40.35
CA ALA A 17 -18.30 -11.64 39.31
C ALA A 17 -19.74 -11.16 39.07
N PRO A 18 -19.98 -9.83 39.01
CA PRO A 18 -21.31 -9.31 38.76
C PRO A 18 -21.85 -9.87 37.43
N LEU A 19 -23.12 -10.27 37.44
CA LEU A 19 -23.82 -10.77 36.26
C LEU A 19 -23.69 -9.72 35.14
N GLY A 20 -23.16 -10.14 33.98
CA GLY A 20 -22.96 -9.25 32.83
C GLY A 20 -21.60 -8.55 32.73
N LEU A 21 -20.68 -8.71 33.70
CA LEU A 21 -19.30 -8.17 33.59
C LEU A 21 -18.58 -8.66 32.33
N HIS A 22 -18.76 -9.94 32.00
CA HIS A 22 -18.19 -10.52 30.79
C HIS A 22 -18.71 -9.83 29.51
N GLN A 23 -20.01 -9.58 29.43
CA GLN A 23 -20.63 -8.90 28.30
C GLN A 23 -20.19 -7.44 28.18
N SER A 24 -20.05 -6.71 29.30
CA SER A 24 -19.59 -5.32 29.26
C SER A 24 -18.12 -5.20 28.87
N VAL A 25 -17.27 -6.15 29.28
CA VAL A 25 -15.86 -6.20 28.87
C VAL A 25 -15.75 -6.51 27.37
N ILE A 26 -16.49 -7.51 26.87
CA ILE A 26 -16.49 -7.84 25.42
C ILE A 26 -17.01 -6.66 24.60
N ALA A 27 -18.13 -6.04 24.99
CA ALA A 27 -18.67 -4.90 24.27
C ALA A 27 -17.67 -3.74 24.13
N ARG A 28 -16.92 -3.44 25.21
CA ARG A 28 -15.87 -2.41 25.16
C ARG A 28 -14.67 -2.80 24.30
N ILE A 29 -14.30 -4.09 24.26
CA ILE A 29 -13.26 -4.59 23.37
C ILE A 29 -13.69 -4.45 21.92
N ASP A 30 -14.94 -4.77 21.60
CA ASP A 30 -15.48 -4.67 20.25
C ASP A 30 -15.60 -3.22 19.79
N GLU A 31 -16.04 -2.30 20.65
CA GLU A 31 -16.05 -0.86 20.36
C GLU A 31 -14.64 -0.33 20.05
N ALA A 32 -13.64 -0.71 20.87
CA ALA A 32 -12.25 -0.34 20.63
C ALA A 32 -11.72 -0.93 19.32
N ARG A 33 -12.08 -2.18 18.99
CA ARG A 33 -11.70 -2.85 17.75
C ARG A 33 -12.31 -2.16 16.53
N LEU A 34 -13.60 -1.83 16.58
CA LEU A 34 -14.31 -1.09 15.53
C LEU A 34 -13.67 0.28 15.29
N ARG A 35 -13.31 1.01 16.34
CA ARG A 35 -12.64 2.32 16.23
C ARG A 35 -11.30 2.21 15.50
N ILE A 36 -10.47 1.23 15.89
CA ILE A 36 -9.19 0.96 15.23
C ILE A 36 -9.40 0.56 13.76
N MET A 37 -10.41 -0.27 13.47
CA MET A 37 -10.71 -0.66 12.09
C MET A 37 -11.16 0.51 11.22
N ARG A 38 -12.00 1.42 11.74
CA ARG A 38 -12.41 2.64 11.02
C ARG A 38 -11.23 3.54 10.71
N ILE A 39 -10.34 3.75 11.68
CA ILE A 39 -9.12 4.56 11.49
C ILE A 39 -8.22 3.92 10.44
N LYS A 40 -7.97 2.60 10.52
CA LYS A 40 -7.17 1.88 9.53
C LYS A 40 -7.78 1.96 8.13
N PHE A 41 -9.09 1.79 8.02
CA PHE A 41 -9.79 1.88 6.75
C PHE A 41 -9.72 3.30 6.16
N ALA A 42 -9.92 4.33 6.97
CA ALA A 42 -9.80 5.73 6.55
C ALA A 42 -8.37 6.04 6.07
N LEU A 43 -7.36 5.61 6.83
CA LEU A 43 -5.95 5.77 6.45
C LEU A 43 -5.62 5.06 5.15
N PHE A 44 -5.99 3.78 5.00
CA PHE A 44 -5.73 3.04 3.76
C PHE A 44 -6.48 3.60 2.56
N SER A 45 -7.72 4.04 2.74
CA SER A 45 -8.49 4.71 1.67
C SER A 45 -7.85 6.02 1.25
N ALA A 46 -7.43 6.85 2.21
CA ALA A 46 -6.73 8.11 1.94
C ALA A 46 -5.39 7.88 1.23
N PHE A 47 -4.61 6.89 1.70
CA PHE A 47 -3.32 6.53 1.08
C PHE A 47 -3.50 5.98 -0.33
N GLY A 48 -4.52 5.14 -0.55
CA GLY A 48 -4.87 4.61 -1.86
C GLY A 48 -5.27 5.71 -2.84
N PHE A 49 -6.10 6.66 -2.39
CA PHE A 49 -6.50 7.81 -3.21
C PHE A 49 -5.31 8.71 -3.55
N ALA A 50 -4.49 9.06 -2.55
CA ALA A 50 -3.29 9.86 -2.75
C ALA A 50 -2.30 9.18 -3.72
N SER A 51 -2.12 7.87 -3.61
CA SER A 51 -1.30 7.08 -4.55
C SER A 51 -1.85 7.12 -5.97
N GLY A 52 -3.18 7.08 -6.15
CA GLY A 52 -3.81 7.20 -7.46
C GLY A 52 -3.61 8.57 -8.09
N VAL A 53 -3.77 9.65 -7.32
CA VAL A 53 -3.50 11.03 -7.79
C VAL A 53 -2.03 11.20 -8.14
N ALA A 54 -1.13 10.70 -7.29
CA ALA A 54 0.31 10.73 -7.55
C ALA A 54 0.68 9.98 -8.83
N LEU A 55 0.09 8.80 -9.06
CA LEU A 55 0.29 8.04 -10.30
C LEU A 55 -0.13 8.83 -11.53
N PHE A 56 -1.30 9.46 -11.50
CA PHE A 56 -1.77 10.27 -12.62
C PHE A 56 -0.82 11.42 -12.94
N ALA A 57 -0.36 12.16 -11.92
CA ALA A 57 0.59 13.26 -12.09
C ALA A 57 1.98 12.78 -12.56
N LEU A 58 2.45 11.64 -12.05
CA LEU A 58 3.72 11.06 -12.47
C LEU A 58 3.68 10.57 -13.91
N VAL A 59 2.57 9.96 -14.35
CA VAL A 59 2.39 9.51 -15.73
C VAL A 59 2.37 10.70 -16.68
N SER A 60 1.62 11.76 -16.37
CA SER A 60 1.57 12.96 -17.23
C SER A 60 2.91 13.70 -17.30
N SER A 61 3.64 13.80 -16.18
CA SER A 61 4.97 14.41 -16.17
C SER A 61 6.00 13.54 -16.91
N THR A 62 5.95 12.22 -16.73
CA THR A 62 6.90 11.30 -17.38
C THR A 62 6.65 11.21 -18.88
N SER A 63 5.38 11.22 -19.32
CA SER A 63 5.06 11.22 -20.75
C SER A 63 5.55 12.49 -21.45
N ALA A 64 5.41 13.65 -20.82
CA ALA A 64 5.99 14.89 -21.33
C ALA A 64 7.51 14.79 -21.48
N LYS A 65 8.21 14.21 -20.49
CA LYS A 65 9.66 13.98 -20.56
C LYS A 65 10.06 12.94 -21.62
N MET A 66 9.23 11.93 -21.89
CA MET A 66 9.48 10.98 -22.98
C MET A 66 9.42 11.64 -24.36
N LEU A 67 8.56 12.66 -24.52
CA LEU A 67 8.49 13.44 -25.75
C LEU A 67 9.69 14.40 -25.87
N GLU A 68 10.02 15.10 -24.78
CA GLU A 68 11.15 16.05 -24.76
C GLU A 68 12.52 15.39 -25.00
N SER A 69 12.70 14.18 -24.49
CA SER A 69 13.94 13.41 -24.67
C SER A 69 14.08 12.75 -26.04
N GLY A 70 13.05 12.81 -26.89
CA GLY A 70 13.05 12.14 -28.19
C GLY A 70 13.01 10.60 -28.09
N PHE A 71 12.73 10.02 -26.91
CA PHE A 71 12.69 8.57 -26.74
C PHE A 71 11.73 7.90 -27.73
N ILE A 72 10.56 8.52 -27.95
CA ILE A 72 9.56 8.01 -28.91
C ILE A 72 10.09 8.03 -30.34
N ASP A 73 10.82 9.08 -30.71
CA ASP A 73 11.42 9.22 -32.03
C ASP A 73 12.50 8.16 -32.24
N TYR A 74 13.37 7.94 -31.24
CA TYR A 74 14.37 6.88 -31.27
C TYR A 74 13.74 5.49 -31.30
N ALA A 75 12.70 5.24 -30.51
CA ALA A 75 12.00 3.96 -30.52
C ALA A 75 11.32 3.70 -31.88
N SER A 76 10.85 4.73 -32.58
CA SER A 76 10.22 4.60 -33.89
C SER A 76 11.16 4.08 -34.98
N LEU A 77 12.47 4.34 -34.86
CA LEU A 77 13.50 3.86 -35.79
C LEU A 77 13.56 2.34 -35.90
N LEU A 78 13.17 1.62 -34.83
CA LEU A 78 13.05 0.16 -34.85
C LEU A 78 12.12 -0.35 -35.96
N PHE A 79 11.11 0.45 -36.31
CA PHE A 79 10.08 0.10 -37.28
C PHE A 79 10.26 0.80 -38.62
N SER A 80 10.85 2.00 -38.65
CA SER A 80 11.03 2.77 -39.88
C SER A 80 12.33 2.47 -40.62
N ASP A 81 13.43 2.18 -39.92
CA ASP A 81 14.73 1.85 -40.52
C ASP A 81 15.48 0.79 -39.68
N SER A 82 14.93 -0.42 -39.70
CA SER A 82 15.50 -1.56 -38.97
C SER A 82 16.89 -1.96 -39.49
N GLY A 83 17.22 -1.65 -40.75
CA GLY A 83 18.54 -1.89 -41.34
C GLY A 83 19.63 -1.03 -40.71
N ALA A 84 19.35 0.27 -40.52
CA ALA A 84 20.24 1.18 -39.79
C ALA A 84 20.38 0.77 -38.31
N VAL A 85 19.27 0.39 -37.67
CA VAL A 85 19.29 -0.10 -36.27
C VAL A 85 20.18 -1.33 -36.11
N LEU A 86 20.08 -2.32 -36.99
CA LEU A 86 20.92 -3.53 -36.93
C LEU A 86 22.40 -3.21 -37.14
N SER A 87 22.70 -2.25 -38.02
CA SER A 87 24.07 -1.82 -38.31
C SER A 87 24.72 -1.09 -37.13
N TYR A 88 23.94 -0.34 -36.35
CA TYR A 88 24.39 0.45 -35.19
C TYR A 88 23.71 0.04 -33.88
N TRP A 89 23.47 -1.26 -33.69
CA TRP A 89 22.62 -1.75 -32.60
C TRP A 89 23.15 -1.33 -31.22
N ARG A 90 24.48 -1.22 -31.08
CA ARG A 90 25.13 -0.86 -29.82
C ARG A 90 24.92 0.61 -29.49
N GLU A 91 25.24 1.50 -30.42
CA GLU A 91 25.04 2.94 -30.29
C GLU A 91 23.57 3.28 -30.12
N PHE A 92 22.71 2.62 -30.90
CA PHE A 92 21.26 2.76 -30.78
C PHE A 92 20.76 2.38 -29.38
N SER A 93 21.20 1.26 -28.83
CA SER A 93 20.79 0.82 -27.49
C SER A 93 21.20 1.80 -26.39
N VAL A 94 22.38 2.41 -26.49
CA VAL A 94 22.87 3.42 -25.54
C VAL A 94 22.00 4.68 -25.62
N THR A 95 21.80 5.22 -26.82
CA THR A 95 20.96 6.41 -27.04
C THR A 95 19.52 6.20 -26.57
N LEU A 96 18.97 5.00 -26.81
CA LEU A 96 17.62 4.64 -26.37
C LEU A 96 17.50 4.59 -24.84
N VAL A 97 18.54 4.12 -24.14
CA VAL A 97 18.58 4.11 -22.67
C VAL A 97 18.82 5.52 -22.11
N GLU A 98 19.66 6.34 -22.75
CA GLU A 98 19.93 7.72 -22.33
C GLU A 98 18.73 8.65 -22.50
N SER A 99 17.93 8.44 -23.55
CA SER A 99 16.68 9.18 -23.76
C SER A 99 15.56 8.72 -22.81
N LEU A 100 15.73 7.62 -22.09
CA LEU A 100 14.69 7.07 -21.22
C LEU A 100 14.57 7.88 -19.91
N PRO A 101 13.38 8.39 -19.53
CA PRO A 101 13.21 9.10 -18.27
C PRO A 101 13.15 8.11 -17.08
N LEU A 102 14.28 7.51 -16.74
CA LEU A 102 14.43 6.46 -15.72
C LEU A 102 13.83 6.87 -14.36
N LEU A 103 14.04 8.11 -13.94
CA LEU A 103 13.47 8.62 -12.68
C LEU A 103 11.93 8.66 -12.71
N GLY A 104 11.32 9.04 -13.82
CA GLY A 104 9.87 9.07 -13.94
C GLY A 104 9.28 7.66 -13.85
N LEU A 105 9.85 6.72 -14.58
CA LEU A 105 9.41 5.32 -14.57
C LEU A 105 9.60 4.65 -13.21
N THR A 106 10.72 4.87 -12.53
CA THR A 106 10.97 4.31 -11.19
C THR A 106 9.95 4.81 -10.17
N LEU A 107 9.60 6.10 -10.21
CA LEU A 107 8.56 6.67 -9.34
C LEU A 107 7.17 6.10 -9.67
N ILE A 108 6.84 5.91 -10.95
CA ILE A 108 5.58 5.27 -11.36
C ILE A 108 5.51 3.84 -10.82
N LEU A 109 6.57 3.05 -10.99
CA LEU A 109 6.63 1.68 -10.49
C LEU A 109 6.49 1.62 -8.97
N LEU A 110 7.16 2.51 -8.25
CA LEU A 110 7.04 2.60 -6.80
C LEU A 110 5.60 2.92 -6.39
N ALA A 111 4.97 3.90 -7.06
CA ALA A 111 3.60 4.30 -6.78
C ALA A 111 2.58 3.19 -7.12
N LEU A 112 2.83 2.39 -8.18
CA LEU A 112 2.03 1.21 -8.50
C LEU A 112 2.15 0.12 -7.43
N LEU A 113 3.38 -0.14 -6.96
CA LEU A 113 3.62 -1.11 -5.89
C LEU A 113 2.93 -0.67 -4.59
N THR A 114 3.03 0.60 -4.19
CA THR A 114 2.36 1.11 -2.99
C THR A 114 0.84 1.02 -3.11
N MET A 115 0.29 1.33 -4.28
CA MET A 115 -1.14 1.19 -4.55
C MET A 115 -1.59 -0.27 -4.43
N LEU A 116 -0.85 -1.20 -5.03
CA LEU A 116 -1.16 -2.63 -4.97
C LEU A 116 -1.07 -3.19 -3.54
N GLN A 117 -0.05 -2.79 -2.77
CA GLN A 117 0.09 -3.16 -1.36
C GLN A 117 -1.08 -2.64 -0.52
N THR A 118 -1.48 -1.39 -0.73
CA THR A 118 -2.61 -0.78 -0.04
C THR A 118 -3.91 -1.51 -0.35
N PHE A 119 -4.14 -1.85 -1.63
CA PHE A 119 -5.31 -2.61 -2.06
C PHE A 119 -5.32 -4.03 -1.47
N ARG A 120 -4.18 -4.72 -1.49
CA ARG A 120 -4.03 -6.05 -0.90
C ARG A 120 -4.30 -6.05 0.61
N LEU A 121 -3.81 -5.04 1.33
CA LEU A 121 -4.05 -4.89 2.77
C LEU A 121 -5.52 -4.58 3.05
N ALA A 122 -6.15 -3.72 2.25
CA ALA A 122 -7.58 -3.42 2.35
C ALA A 122 -8.42 -4.69 2.11
N ALA A 123 -8.11 -5.48 1.07
CA ALA A 123 -8.79 -6.73 0.74
C ALA A 123 -8.61 -7.82 1.80
N LYS A 124 -7.41 -7.92 2.42
CA LYS A 124 -7.19 -8.85 3.54
C LYS A 124 -7.98 -8.44 4.79
N ASN A 125 -8.11 -7.14 5.02
CA ASN A 125 -8.77 -6.61 6.21
C ASN A 125 -10.31 -6.55 6.08
N SER A 126 -10.85 -6.54 4.85
CA SER A 126 -12.30 -6.59 4.61
C SER A 126 -12.93 -7.95 4.93
N GLY A 127 -12.16 -9.05 4.82
CA GLY A 127 -12.61 -10.38 5.24
C GLY A 127 -12.97 -10.46 6.74
N ALA A 128 -12.28 -9.71 7.59
CA ALA A 128 -12.58 -9.64 9.03
C ALA A 128 -13.83 -8.80 9.36
N PHE A 129 -14.27 -7.95 8.43
CA PHE A 129 -15.44 -7.10 8.58
C PHE A 129 -16.75 -7.87 8.36
N PHE A 130 -16.76 -8.84 7.44
CA PHE A 130 -17.93 -9.67 7.14
C PHE A 130 -18.20 -10.74 8.22
N THR A 131 -17.19 -11.23 8.93
CA THR A 131 -17.37 -12.29 9.94
C THR A 131 -17.94 -11.77 11.27
N HIS A 132 -17.78 -10.48 11.58
CA HIS A 132 -18.25 -9.87 12.83
C HIS A 132 -19.62 -9.18 12.72
N GLN A 133 -20.24 -9.12 11.54
CA GLN A 133 -21.61 -8.59 11.37
C GLN A 133 -22.71 -9.65 11.58
N PHE A 134 -22.37 -10.92 11.82
CA PHE A 134 -23.30 -12.05 11.92
C PHE A 134 -23.25 -12.85 13.23
N ILE A 135 -22.65 -12.31 14.30
CA ILE A 135 -22.73 -12.87 15.67
C ILE A 135 -23.09 -11.72 16.61
#